data_AF-A0A4P9CD89-F1
#
_entry.id   AF-A0A4P9CD89-F1
#
_cell.length_a   1.000
_cell.length_b   1.000
_cell.length_c   1.000
_cell.angle_alpha   90.00
_cell.angle_beta   90.00
_cell.angle_gamma   90.00
#
_symmetry.space_group_name_H-M   'P 1'
#
loop_
_entity.id
_entity.type
_entity.pdbx_description
1 polymer ?
#
loop_
_entity_poly.entity_id
_entity_poly.type
_entity_poly.pdbx_seq_one_letter_code
_entity_poly.pdbx_strand_id
1 'polypeptide(L)'
;MRKGRYYRSKRKIHLKPRFFIVLAAVLLVCLVVSSMVIGRHNIEKGAAAQEQIAGKMAEVSSSFQVPAAAGVLQMAVNEQKKAGGPRVDAELRAKMDEVKAKLAAGDTADLKVVFFSFDDGPSEHTGEILDMLKKYNIKATFFTNGREGPAMEEAYRRIVKEGHTLANHTWSHQYSLYNNPDAFYADVEKLDAYQKQVTGLKQTSHLFRFPGGSANANATCTRGIVNRGYNYVDWNVVCGDGTSNSLSVDQLTKNFIDGVHGHNVSTVLCHAEQKENTRKALDKTFKTLLKEGYTFLPMEYDMELPRQL
;
A
#
# COMPACT_ATOMS: atom_id res chain seq x y z
N MET A 1 -92.64 47.36 11.52
CA MET A 1 -91.42 48.17 11.75
C MET A 1 -90.99 47.97 13.21
N ARG A 2 -89.75 47.82 13.66
CA ARG A 2 -88.40 47.59 13.08
C ARG A 2 -87.56 47.02 14.26
N LYS A 3 -86.84 45.90 14.08
CA LYS A 3 -85.98 45.28 15.12
C LYS A 3 -84.63 46.03 15.23
N GLY A 4 -84.24 46.42 16.44
CA GLY A 4 -82.91 46.99 16.74
C GLY A 4 -81.82 45.92 16.80
N ARG A 5 -80.69 46.15 16.14
CA ARG A 5 -79.54 45.23 16.03
C ARG A 5 -78.34 45.87 16.75
N TYR A 6 -77.83 45.24 17.81
CA TYR A 6 -76.63 45.66 18.54
C TYR A 6 -75.37 45.39 17.70
N TYR A 7 -74.55 46.41 17.44
CA TYR A 7 -73.30 46.31 16.69
C TYR A 7 -72.10 46.27 17.66
N ARG A 8 -71.31 45.19 17.62
CA ARG A 8 -70.12 44.99 18.46
C ARG A 8 -68.88 45.56 17.74
N SER A 9 -68.28 46.61 18.28
CA SER A 9 -67.08 47.26 17.74
C SER A 9 -65.84 46.37 17.90
N LYS A 10 -65.19 46.00 16.78
CA LYS A 10 -63.85 45.38 16.77
C LYS A 10 -62.79 46.49 16.74
N ARG A 11 -62.04 46.68 17.84
CA ARG A 11 -60.87 47.57 17.85
C ARG A 11 -59.73 46.92 17.06
N LYS A 12 -59.29 47.56 15.97
CA LYS A 12 -58.10 47.16 15.21
C LYS A 12 -56.86 47.82 15.82
N ILE A 13 -56.01 47.03 16.46
CA ILE A 13 -54.72 47.51 16.99
C ILE A 13 -53.81 47.83 15.80
N HIS A 14 -53.47 49.10 15.62
CA HIS A 14 -52.52 49.55 14.59
C HIS A 14 -51.11 49.60 15.19
N LEU A 15 -50.31 48.57 14.91
CA LEU A 15 -48.90 48.56 15.27
C LEU A 15 -48.13 49.47 14.32
N LYS A 16 -47.41 50.45 14.87
CA LYS A 16 -46.63 51.40 14.09
C LYS A 16 -45.47 50.67 13.38
N PRO A 17 -45.06 51.07 12.17
CA PRO A 17 -43.98 50.42 11.42
C PRO A 17 -42.66 50.29 12.19
N ARG A 18 -42.39 51.22 13.13
CA ARG A 18 -41.26 51.15 14.07
C ARG A 18 -41.26 49.90 14.96
N PHE A 19 -42.43 49.35 15.29
CA PHE A 19 -42.54 48.12 16.06
C PHE A 19 -41.99 46.91 15.29
N PHE A 20 -42.28 46.81 14.00
CA PHE A 20 -41.79 45.73 13.15
C PHE A 20 -40.28 45.80 12.91
N ILE A 21 -39.72 47.01 12.82
CA ILE A 21 -38.27 47.21 12.71
C ILE A 21 -37.56 46.76 14.00
N VAL A 22 -38.08 47.13 15.17
CA VAL A 22 -37.52 46.70 16.46
C VAL A 22 -37.65 45.18 16.63
N LEU A 23 -38.80 44.60 16.28
CA LEU A 23 -39.01 43.16 16.36
C LEU A 23 -38.05 42.39 15.43
N ALA A 24 -37.82 42.87 14.20
CA ALA A 24 -36.89 42.26 13.26
C ALA A 24 -35.43 42.34 13.78
N ALA A 25 -35.04 43.47 14.36
CA ALA A 25 -33.70 43.62 14.95
C ALA A 25 -33.48 42.67 16.14
N VAL A 26 -34.50 42.51 17.00
CA VAL A 26 -34.43 41.56 18.14
C VAL A 26 -34.33 40.11 17.63
N LEU A 27 -35.11 39.73 16.62
CA LEU A 27 -35.05 38.38 16.05
C LEU A 27 -33.68 38.08 15.39
N LEU A 28 -33.09 39.06 14.71
CA LEU A 28 -31.76 38.91 14.12
C LEU A 28 -30.69 38.67 15.20
N VAL A 29 -30.73 39.45 16.29
CA VAL A 29 -29.80 39.27 17.42
C VAL A 29 -29.98 37.90 18.05
N CYS A 30 -31.23 37.43 18.25
CA CYS A 30 -31.49 36.09 18.77
C CYS A 30 -30.93 34.97 17.86
N LEU A 31 -31.03 35.13 16.54
CA LEU A 31 -30.49 34.16 15.57
C LEU A 31 -28.96 34.10 15.60
N VAL A 32 -28.29 35.26 15.68
CA VAL A 32 -26.83 35.36 15.75
C VAL A 32 -26.30 34.78 17.06
N VAL A 33 -26.95 35.07 18.19
CA VAL A 33 -26.56 34.50 19.49
C VAL A 33 -26.77 32.98 19.49
N SER A 34 -27.88 32.49 18.93
CA SER A 34 -28.15 31.06 18.85
C SER A 34 -27.14 30.32 17.97
N SER A 35 -26.75 30.89 16.82
CA SER A 35 -25.75 30.27 15.94
C SER A 35 -24.36 30.25 16.58
N MET A 36 -23.98 31.29 17.33
CA MET A 36 -22.73 31.32 18.09
C MET A 36 -22.70 30.28 19.22
N VAL A 37 -23.81 30.09 19.94
CA VAL A 37 -23.92 29.08 21.01
C VAL A 37 -23.85 27.66 20.44
N ILE A 38 -24.57 27.39 19.34
CA ILE A 38 -24.51 26.08 18.66
C ILE A 38 -23.10 25.81 18.12
N GLY A 39 -22.45 26.83 17.52
CA GLY A 39 -21.08 26.73 17.04
C GLY A 39 -20.07 26.40 18.15
N ARG A 40 -20.16 27.10 19.29
CA ARG A 40 -19.30 26.81 20.46
C ARG A 40 -19.52 25.41 21.01
N HIS A 41 -20.77 24.99 21.17
CA HIS A 41 -21.09 23.66 21.68
C HIS A 41 -20.62 22.54 20.74
N ASN A 42 -20.63 22.76 19.42
CA ASN A 42 -20.08 21.81 18.45
C ASN A 42 -18.54 21.76 18.46
N ILE A 43 -17.87 22.91 18.67
CA ILE A 43 -16.41 22.96 18.83
C ILE A 43 -15.97 22.27 20.12
N GLU A 44 -16.67 22.49 21.24
CA GLU A 44 -16.38 21.84 22.52
C GLU A 44 -16.58 20.32 22.44
N LYS A 45 -17.65 19.84 21.77
CA LYS A 45 -17.83 18.41 21.52
C LYS A 45 -16.76 17.82 20.60
N GLY A 46 -16.31 18.55 19.59
CA GLY A 46 -15.21 18.14 18.72
C GLY A 46 -13.88 18.05 19.47
N ALA A 47 -13.57 19.05 20.31
CA ALA A 47 -12.36 19.06 21.14
C ALA A 47 -12.36 17.92 22.17
N ALA A 48 -13.49 17.69 22.85
CA ALA A 48 -13.63 16.59 23.80
C ALA A 48 -13.51 15.21 23.13
N ALA A 49 -14.08 15.03 21.92
CA ALA A 49 -13.94 13.79 21.17
C ALA A 49 -12.49 13.54 20.73
N GLN A 50 -11.77 14.60 20.35
CA GLN A 50 -10.38 14.51 19.93
C GLN A 50 -9.42 14.24 21.10
N GLU A 51 -9.69 14.82 22.27
CA GLU A 51 -8.95 14.53 23.51
C GLU A 51 -9.19 13.09 23.99
N GLN A 52 -10.42 12.57 23.85
CA GLN A 52 -10.74 11.19 24.20
C GLN A 52 -10.08 10.16 23.25
N ILE A 53 -9.96 10.49 21.96
CA ILE A 53 -9.23 9.69 20.97
C ILE A 53 -7.72 9.74 21.25
N ALA A 54 -7.17 10.94 21.52
CA ALA A 54 -5.77 11.11 21.86
C ALA A 54 -5.39 10.36 23.16
N GLY A 55 -6.25 10.41 24.17
CA GLY A 55 -6.09 9.66 25.42
C GLY A 55 -6.06 8.14 25.19
N LYS A 56 -6.99 7.61 24.39
CA LYS A 56 -6.99 6.18 24.01
C LYS A 56 -5.75 5.79 23.20
N MET A 57 -5.27 6.64 22.30
CA MET A 57 -4.04 6.37 21.52
C MET A 57 -2.77 6.43 22.36
N ALA A 58 -2.72 7.31 23.36
CA ALA A 58 -1.61 7.39 24.31
C ALA A 58 -1.59 6.19 25.26
N GLU A 59 -2.75 5.73 25.72
CA GLU A 59 -2.89 4.53 26.55
C GLU A 59 -2.46 3.27 25.78
N VAL A 60 -2.90 3.13 24.52
CA VAL A 60 -2.45 2.06 23.60
C VAL A 60 -0.94 2.14 23.33
N SER A 61 -0.39 3.33 23.10
CA SER A 61 1.06 3.51 22.87
C SER A 61 1.90 3.20 24.11
N SER A 62 1.41 3.53 25.32
CA SER A 62 2.11 3.24 26.57
C SER A 62 2.16 1.74 26.91
N SER A 63 1.19 0.97 26.40
CA SER A 63 1.11 -0.48 26.57
C SER A 63 2.03 -1.28 25.63
N PHE A 64 2.61 -0.60 24.63
CA PHE A 64 3.51 -1.21 23.65
C PHE A 64 4.95 -0.74 23.94
N GLN A 65 5.64 -1.44 24.85
CA GLN A 65 7.10 -1.30 24.94
C GLN A 65 7.72 -1.83 23.64
N VAL A 66 8.05 -0.93 22.72
CA VAL A 66 8.72 -1.24 21.47
C VAL A 66 10.12 -1.80 21.80
N PRO A 67 10.41 -3.08 21.52
CA PRO A 67 11.77 -3.60 21.62
C PRO A 67 12.68 -2.86 20.63
N ALA A 68 13.99 -2.83 20.88
CA ALA A 68 14.94 -2.31 19.90
C ALA A 68 14.69 -2.93 18.51
N ALA A 69 14.89 -2.17 17.43
CA ALA A 69 14.57 -2.59 16.06
C ALA A 69 15.17 -3.97 15.70
N ALA A 70 16.35 -4.31 16.22
CA ALA A 70 16.95 -5.63 16.08
C ALA A 70 16.13 -6.76 16.75
N GLY A 71 15.52 -6.49 17.91
CA GLY A 71 14.63 -7.41 18.60
C GLY A 71 13.29 -7.60 17.88
N VAL A 72 12.70 -6.53 17.32
CA VAL A 72 11.49 -6.63 16.49
C VAL A 72 11.78 -7.42 15.21
N LEU A 73 12.92 -7.14 14.57
CA LEU A 73 13.37 -7.89 13.39
C LEU A 73 13.57 -9.37 13.73
N GLN A 74 14.23 -9.69 14.85
CA GLN A 74 14.44 -11.07 15.30
C GLN A 74 13.12 -11.80 15.63
N MET A 75 12.13 -11.10 16.18
CA MET A 75 10.81 -11.65 16.46
C MET A 75 10.03 -11.92 15.17
N ALA A 76 10.02 -10.97 14.24
CA ALA A 76 9.42 -11.14 12.91
C ALA A 76 10.09 -12.31 12.15
N VAL A 77 11.42 -12.43 12.23
CA VAL A 77 12.20 -13.55 11.68
C VAL A 77 11.71 -14.90 12.24
N ASN A 78 11.54 -14.97 13.55
CA ASN A 78 11.15 -16.20 14.24
C ASN A 78 9.68 -16.59 13.98
N GLU A 79 8.79 -15.63 13.77
CA GLU A 79 7.39 -15.90 13.40
C GLU A 79 7.23 -16.27 11.92
N GLN A 80 8.00 -15.66 11.02
CA GLN A 80 8.04 -16.04 9.59
C GLN A 80 8.60 -17.47 9.39
N LYS A 81 9.63 -17.86 10.16
CA LYS A 81 10.10 -19.27 10.19
C LYS A 81 8.98 -20.26 10.56
N LYS A 82 7.95 -19.82 11.30
CA LYS A 82 6.77 -20.63 11.65
C LYS A 82 5.64 -20.53 10.61
N ALA A 83 5.55 -19.44 9.85
CA ALA A 83 4.54 -19.22 8.82
C ALA A 83 4.85 -19.92 7.50
N GLY A 84 6.14 -20.15 7.20
CA GLY A 84 6.61 -20.76 5.96
C GLY A 84 6.57 -19.76 4.79
N GLY A 85 7.65 -19.66 4.02
CA GLY A 85 7.72 -18.84 2.81
C GLY A 85 6.74 -19.30 1.71
N PRO A 86 6.82 -18.74 0.49
CA PRO A 86 6.00 -19.17 -0.63
C PRO A 86 6.05 -20.69 -0.80
N ARG A 87 4.93 -21.31 -1.15
CA ARG A 87 4.84 -22.77 -1.34
C ARG A 87 5.59 -23.17 -2.61
N VAL A 88 6.89 -23.32 -2.49
CA VAL A 88 7.81 -23.79 -3.53
C VAL A 88 8.08 -25.28 -3.36
N ASP A 89 8.48 -25.96 -4.43
CA ASP A 89 8.93 -27.35 -4.34
C ASP A 89 10.29 -27.45 -3.60
N ALA A 90 10.68 -28.68 -3.23
CA ALA A 90 11.87 -28.93 -2.43
C ALA A 90 13.17 -28.52 -3.14
N GLU A 91 13.21 -28.64 -4.47
CA GLU A 91 14.38 -28.26 -5.27
C GLU A 91 14.55 -26.74 -5.26
N LEU A 92 13.47 -26.00 -5.53
CA LEU A 92 13.49 -24.54 -5.50
C LEU A 92 13.77 -24.01 -4.09
N ARG A 93 13.28 -24.70 -3.03
CA ARG A 93 13.62 -24.37 -1.64
C ARG A 93 15.10 -24.52 -1.35
N ALA A 94 15.71 -25.65 -1.76
CA ALA A 94 17.13 -25.88 -1.56
C ALA A 94 17.98 -24.84 -2.31
N LYS A 95 17.57 -24.48 -3.55
CA LYS A 95 18.25 -23.44 -4.31
C LYS A 95 18.13 -22.07 -3.65
N MET A 96 16.97 -21.76 -3.08
CA MET A 96 16.76 -20.52 -2.35
C MET A 96 17.64 -20.43 -1.09
N ASP A 97 17.80 -21.52 -0.34
CA ASP A 97 18.68 -21.57 0.84
C ASP A 97 20.17 -21.38 0.46
N GLU A 98 20.61 -22.00 -0.64
CA GLU A 98 21.96 -21.81 -1.19
C GLU A 98 22.20 -20.34 -1.56
N VAL A 99 21.27 -19.73 -2.30
CA VAL A 99 21.38 -18.33 -2.72
C VAL A 99 21.39 -17.38 -1.51
N LYS A 100 20.53 -17.62 -0.50
CA LYS A 100 20.52 -16.85 0.74
C LYS A 100 21.86 -16.90 1.48
N ALA A 101 22.43 -18.09 1.62
CA ALA A 101 23.71 -18.28 2.28
C ALA A 101 24.84 -17.52 1.55
N LYS A 102 24.85 -17.59 0.22
CA LYS A 102 25.80 -16.87 -0.62
C LYS A 102 25.63 -15.35 -0.56
N LEU A 103 24.40 -14.85 -0.59
CA LEU A 103 24.10 -13.42 -0.40
C LEU A 103 24.62 -12.91 0.95
N ALA A 104 24.31 -13.61 2.04
CA ALA A 104 24.77 -13.25 3.39
C ALA A 104 26.30 -13.30 3.54
N ALA A 105 26.98 -14.14 2.74
CA ALA A 105 28.44 -14.21 2.70
C ALA A 105 29.09 -13.20 1.72
N GLY A 106 28.30 -12.46 0.93
CA GLY A 106 28.80 -11.62 -0.16
C GLY A 106 29.42 -12.41 -1.33
N ASP A 107 29.23 -13.73 -1.39
CA ASP A 107 29.79 -14.62 -2.41
C ASP A 107 28.81 -14.78 -3.58
N THR A 108 28.75 -13.78 -4.45
CA THR A 108 27.79 -13.75 -5.58
C THR A 108 28.43 -14.01 -6.93
N ALA A 109 29.74 -14.29 -7.00
CA ALA A 109 30.50 -14.32 -8.26
C ALA A 109 29.98 -15.33 -9.30
N ASP A 110 29.46 -16.46 -8.85
CA ASP A 110 28.96 -17.57 -9.65
C ASP A 110 27.42 -17.61 -9.75
N LEU A 111 26.74 -16.65 -9.12
CA LEU A 111 25.28 -16.58 -9.15
C LEU A 111 24.77 -16.04 -10.49
N LYS A 112 23.69 -16.65 -10.97
CA LYS A 112 22.84 -16.15 -12.05
C LYS A 112 21.39 -16.17 -11.58
N VAL A 113 21.05 -15.23 -10.71
CA VAL A 113 19.75 -15.22 -10.03
C VAL A 113 18.94 -13.98 -10.42
N VAL A 114 17.66 -14.18 -10.69
CA VAL A 114 16.71 -13.11 -10.99
C VAL A 114 15.56 -13.14 -10.00
N PHE A 115 15.49 -12.13 -9.14
CA PHE A 115 14.31 -11.79 -8.35
C PHE A 115 13.44 -10.87 -9.19
N PHE A 116 12.57 -11.45 -10.01
CA PHE A 116 11.65 -10.69 -10.85
C PHE A 116 10.46 -10.20 -10.02
N SER A 117 10.15 -8.91 -10.10
CA SER A 117 9.04 -8.33 -9.35
C SER A 117 8.11 -7.47 -10.19
N PHE A 118 6.85 -7.42 -9.76
CA PHE A 118 5.79 -6.63 -10.38
C PHE A 118 5.20 -5.66 -9.37
N ASP A 119 5.10 -4.39 -9.74
CA ASP A 119 4.52 -3.32 -8.93
C ASP A 119 3.15 -2.90 -9.51
N ASP A 120 2.38 -2.15 -8.71
CA ASP A 120 1.09 -1.52 -9.05
C ASP A 120 -0.12 -2.44 -9.29
N GLY A 121 0.08 -3.75 -9.09
CA GLY A 121 -0.96 -4.77 -9.15
C GLY A 121 -1.83 -4.87 -7.89
N PRO A 122 -2.80 -5.80 -7.83
CA PRO A 122 -3.30 -6.57 -8.97
C PRO A 122 -4.01 -5.66 -10.01
N SER A 123 -4.39 -6.22 -11.15
CA SER A 123 -5.16 -5.59 -12.22
C SER A 123 -5.92 -6.67 -12.98
N GLU A 124 -6.69 -6.28 -13.98
CA GLU A 124 -7.36 -7.23 -14.89
C GLU A 124 -6.37 -8.13 -15.65
N HIS A 125 -5.10 -7.72 -15.76
CA HIS A 125 -4.05 -8.46 -16.44
C HIS A 125 -3.16 -9.31 -15.53
N THR A 126 -3.31 -9.25 -14.19
CA THR A 126 -2.49 -10.09 -13.28
C THR A 126 -2.67 -11.57 -13.60
N GLY A 127 -3.89 -11.99 -13.95
CA GLY A 127 -4.17 -13.38 -14.33
C GLY A 127 -3.36 -13.87 -15.52
N GLU A 128 -3.22 -13.03 -16.56
CA GLU A 128 -2.42 -13.32 -17.75
C GLU A 128 -0.92 -13.45 -17.41
N ILE A 129 -0.43 -12.60 -16.51
CA ILE A 129 0.96 -12.64 -16.04
C ILE A 129 1.22 -13.92 -15.24
N LEU A 130 0.33 -14.29 -14.32
CA LEU A 130 0.44 -15.52 -13.54
C LEU A 130 0.45 -16.75 -14.46
N ASP A 131 -0.41 -16.80 -15.47
CA ASP A 131 -0.43 -17.88 -16.47
C ASP A 131 0.88 -17.96 -17.26
N MET A 132 1.47 -16.81 -17.60
CA MET A 132 2.77 -16.73 -18.24
C MET A 132 3.90 -17.23 -17.32
N LEU A 133 3.94 -16.80 -16.06
CA LEU A 133 4.94 -17.26 -15.10
C LEU A 133 4.84 -18.78 -14.91
N LYS A 134 3.62 -19.32 -14.83
CA LYS A 134 3.37 -20.76 -14.76
C LYS A 134 3.88 -21.51 -16.00
N LYS A 135 3.65 -20.98 -17.21
CA LYS A 135 4.18 -21.55 -18.48
C LYS A 135 5.69 -21.73 -18.44
N TYR A 136 6.42 -20.79 -17.81
CA TYR A 136 7.87 -20.81 -17.70
C TYR A 136 8.41 -21.44 -16.40
N ASN A 137 7.52 -21.93 -15.53
CA ASN A 137 7.85 -22.39 -14.18
C ASN A 137 8.65 -21.34 -13.36
N ILE A 138 8.31 -20.06 -13.52
CA ILE A 138 8.95 -18.96 -12.82
C ILE A 138 8.17 -18.60 -11.56
N LYS A 139 8.88 -18.36 -10.45
CA LYS A 139 8.34 -17.68 -9.27
C LYS A 139 8.84 -16.24 -9.22
N ALA A 140 8.01 -15.37 -8.68
CA ALA A 140 8.19 -13.92 -8.74
C ALA A 140 7.62 -13.26 -7.47
N THR A 141 7.81 -11.96 -7.33
CA THR A 141 7.29 -11.16 -6.21
C THR A 141 6.34 -10.08 -6.71
N PHE A 142 5.17 -9.95 -6.10
CA PHE A 142 4.17 -8.94 -6.46
C PHE A 142 4.05 -7.93 -5.31
N PHE A 143 4.52 -6.71 -5.55
CA PHE A 143 4.32 -5.57 -4.66
C PHE A 143 3.00 -4.90 -5.06
N THR A 144 1.93 -5.25 -4.35
CA THR A 144 0.56 -4.86 -4.72
C THR A 144 0.04 -3.64 -3.96
N ASN A 145 -1.00 -3.00 -4.49
CA ASN A 145 -1.78 -1.94 -3.84
C ASN A 145 -3.19 -2.36 -3.47
N GLY A 146 -3.83 -1.58 -2.59
CA GLY A 146 -5.20 -1.80 -2.16
C GLY A 146 -6.20 -1.76 -3.31
N ARG A 147 -6.67 -2.94 -3.73
CA ARG A 147 -7.67 -3.09 -4.79
C ARG A 147 -8.72 -4.12 -4.39
N GLU A 148 -9.95 -3.66 -4.41
CA GLU A 148 -11.12 -4.43 -4.01
C GLU A 148 -11.82 -5.04 -5.22
N GLY A 149 -12.65 -6.06 -4.94
CA GLY A 149 -13.55 -6.66 -5.91
C GLY A 149 -13.12 -8.06 -6.36
N PRO A 150 -14.06 -8.86 -6.89
CA PRO A 150 -13.88 -10.31 -7.04
C PRO A 150 -12.66 -10.71 -7.88
N ALA A 151 -12.40 -9.99 -8.98
CA ALA A 151 -11.26 -10.27 -9.85
C ALA A 151 -9.91 -9.94 -9.19
N MET A 152 -9.83 -8.81 -8.47
CA MET A 152 -8.60 -8.39 -7.78
C MET A 152 -8.30 -9.32 -6.61
N GLU A 153 -9.34 -9.66 -5.85
CA GLU A 153 -9.24 -10.61 -4.75
C GLU A 153 -8.84 -12.01 -5.21
N GLU A 154 -9.31 -12.44 -6.38
CA GLU A 154 -8.85 -13.70 -6.97
C GLU A 154 -7.39 -13.64 -7.38
N ALA A 155 -6.93 -12.52 -7.95
CA ALA A 155 -5.52 -12.33 -8.26
C ALA A 155 -4.64 -12.43 -7.00
N TYR A 156 -5.04 -11.78 -5.89
CA TYR A 156 -4.38 -11.92 -4.59
C TYR A 156 -4.25 -13.38 -4.14
N ARG A 157 -5.34 -14.14 -4.20
CA ARG A 157 -5.35 -15.56 -3.83
C ARG A 157 -4.46 -16.38 -4.75
N ARG A 158 -4.50 -16.13 -6.06
CA ARG A 158 -3.69 -16.84 -7.05
C ARG A 158 -2.19 -16.59 -6.86
N ILE A 159 -1.77 -15.35 -6.61
CA ILE A 159 -0.36 -15.01 -6.32
C ILE A 159 0.19 -15.94 -5.23
N VAL A 160 -0.51 -16.03 -4.11
CA VAL A 160 -0.10 -16.89 -2.98
C VAL A 160 -0.21 -18.38 -3.33
N LYS A 161 -1.35 -18.81 -3.88
CA LYS A 161 -1.63 -20.23 -4.19
C LYS A 161 -0.65 -20.82 -5.19
N GLU A 162 -0.18 -20.01 -6.14
CA GLU A 162 0.76 -20.41 -7.18
C GLU A 162 2.23 -20.29 -6.73
N GLY A 163 2.49 -19.90 -5.47
CA GLY A 163 3.83 -19.92 -4.87
C GLY A 163 4.67 -18.68 -5.17
N HIS A 164 4.04 -17.57 -5.53
CA HIS A 164 4.70 -16.26 -5.63
C HIS A 164 4.69 -15.57 -4.27
N THR A 165 5.59 -14.60 -4.09
CA THR A 165 5.55 -13.74 -2.91
C THR A 165 4.54 -12.62 -3.12
N LEU A 166 3.58 -12.49 -2.21
CA LEU A 166 2.70 -11.33 -2.11
C LEU A 166 3.31 -10.34 -1.12
N ALA A 167 3.61 -9.12 -1.59
CA ALA A 167 4.28 -8.07 -0.84
C ALA A 167 3.49 -6.75 -0.89
N ASN A 168 3.87 -5.81 -0.02
CA ASN A 168 3.13 -4.58 0.23
C ASN A 168 3.74 -3.41 -0.57
N HIS A 169 2.90 -2.67 -1.31
CA HIS A 169 3.28 -1.46 -2.04
C HIS A 169 2.46 -0.24 -1.63
N THR A 170 1.96 -0.20 -0.38
CA THR A 170 0.96 0.74 0.16
C THR A 170 -0.45 0.49 -0.36
N TRP A 171 -1.47 0.84 0.42
CA TRP A 171 -2.86 0.75 -0.01
C TRP A 171 -3.16 1.73 -1.15
N SER A 172 -2.81 3.01 -0.98
CA SER A 172 -3.30 4.09 -1.86
C SER A 172 -2.33 4.51 -2.97
N HIS A 173 -1.06 4.11 -2.90
CA HIS A 173 0.00 4.54 -3.83
C HIS A 173 0.14 6.08 -3.92
N GLN A 174 -0.03 6.76 -2.78
CA GLN A 174 0.03 8.23 -2.69
C GLN A 174 1.36 8.71 -2.12
N TYR A 175 2.17 9.35 -2.97
CA TYR A 175 3.48 9.91 -2.61
C TYR A 175 3.36 11.03 -1.56
N SER A 176 2.23 11.74 -1.54
CA SER A 176 1.96 12.80 -0.56
C SER A 176 1.91 12.28 0.88
N LEU A 177 1.64 10.99 1.09
CA LEU A 177 1.65 10.37 2.42
C LEU A 177 3.03 10.37 3.07
N TYR A 178 4.11 10.45 2.29
CA TYR A 178 5.44 10.59 2.89
C TYR A 178 5.56 11.85 3.76
N ASN A 179 4.79 12.90 3.49
CA ASN A 179 4.77 14.10 4.35
C ASN A 179 4.03 13.91 5.68
N ASN A 180 3.34 12.79 5.87
CA ASN A 180 2.65 12.43 7.10
C ASN A 180 2.93 10.95 7.45
N PRO A 181 4.04 10.67 8.17
CA PRO A 181 4.46 9.32 8.47
C PRO A 181 3.39 8.44 9.11
N ASP A 182 2.58 8.98 10.03
CA ASP A 182 1.52 8.20 10.69
C ASP A 182 0.43 7.76 9.69
N ALA A 183 0.04 8.66 8.78
CA ALA A 183 -0.90 8.31 7.71
C ALA A 183 -0.30 7.30 6.73
N PHE A 184 1.00 7.43 6.42
CA PHE A 184 1.71 6.46 5.59
C PHE A 184 1.74 5.07 6.24
N TYR A 185 2.05 4.95 7.53
CA TYR A 185 2.04 3.65 8.21
C TYR A 185 0.65 3.03 8.27
N ALA A 186 -0.38 3.84 8.55
CA ALA A 186 -1.77 3.37 8.52
C ALA A 186 -2.17 2.84 7.14
N ASP A 187 -1.69 3.47 6.06
CA ASP A 187 -1.93 3.04 4.68
C ASP A 187 -1.24 1.69 4.36
N VAL A 188 -0.01 1.49 4.85
CA VAL A 188 0.73 0.21 4.75
C VAL A 188 0.02 -0.89 5.53
N GLU A 189 -0.30 -0.65 6.80
CA GLU A 189 -0.93 -1.62 7.71
C GLU A 189 -2.35 -2.00 7.24
N LYS A 190 -3.08 -1.06 6.61
CA LYS A 190 -4.37 -1.32 5.98
C LYS A 190 -4.26 -2.36 4.88
N LEU A 191 -3.25 -2.25 4.02
CA LEU A 191 -3.04 -3.24 2.96
C LEU A 191 -2.66 -4.61 3.54
N ASP A 192 -1.81 -4.67 4.56
CA ASP A 192 -1.45 -5.93 5.20
C ASP A 192 -2.67 -6.65 5.80
N ALA A 193 -3.55 -5.90 6.47
CA ALA A 193 -4.80 -6.45 7.01
C ALA A 193 -5.69 -7.02 5.90
N TYR A 194 -5.82 -6.28 4.80
CA TYR A 194 -6.63 -6.70 3.66
C TYR A 194 -6.06 -7.91 2.92
N GLN A 195 -4.75 -7.95 2.67
CA GLN A 195 -4.08 -9.10 2.06
C GLN A 195 -4.29 -10.38 2.89
N LYS A 196 -4.15 -10.30 4.22
CA LYS A 196 -4.45 -11.45 5.11
C LYS A 196 -5.90 -11.89 5.02
N GLN A 197 -6.83 -10.93 5.05
CA GLN A 197 -8.27 -11.20 4.95
C GLN A 197 -8.62 -11.95 3.66
N VAL A 198 -8.14 -11.46 2.51
CA VAL A 198 -8.51 -11.99 1.19
C VAL A 198 -7.85 -13.33 0.89
N THR A 199 -6.62 -13.53 1.35
CA THR A 199 -5.82 -14.73 1.06
C THR A 199 -5.98 -15.82 2.11
N GLY A 200 -6.46 -15.48 3.31
CA GLY A 200 -6.49 -16.38 4.46
C GLY A 200 -5.10 -16.64 5.07
N LEU A 201 -4.07 -15.88 4.66
CA LEU A 201 -2.74 -15.96 5.26
C LEU A 201 -2.78 -15.53 6.72
N LYS A 202 -2.05 -16.27 7.58
CA LYS A 202 -1.90 -15.90 8.99
C LYS A 202 -1.00 -14.69 9.19
N GLN A 203 0.01 -14.54 8.32
CA GLN A 203 0.99 -13.45 8.34
C GLN A 203 1.25 -12.95 6.93
N THR A 204 1.63 -11.67 6.79
CA THR A 204 2.12 -11.11 5.52
C THR A 204 3.59 -11.48 5.32
N SER A 205 4.12 -11.25 4.11
CA SER A 205 5.54 -11.48 3.83
C SER A 205 6.47 -10.53 4.57
N HIS A 206 5.97 -9.42 5.14
CA HIS A 206 6.79 -8.31 5.66
C HIS A 206 7.81 -7.75 4.65
N LEU A 207 7.63 -8.04 3.36
CA LEU A 207 8.34 -7.37 2.29
C LEU A 207 7.56 -6.12 1.86
N PHE A 208 8.29 -5.03 1.71
CA PHE A 208 7.73 -3.74 1.35
C PHE A 208 8.53 -3.11 0.21
N ARG A 209 7.86 -2.37 -0.67
CA ARG A 209 8.54 -1.47 -1.61
C ARG A 209 7.88 -0.12 -1.52
N PHE A 210 8.68 0.93 -1.38
CA PHE A 210 8.20 2.31 -1.37
C PHE A 210 7.67 2.67 -2.77
N PRO A 211 6.44 3.24 -2.89
CA PRO A 211 6.02 3.95 -4.09
C PRO A 211 7.10 4.91 -4.59
N GLY A 212 7.60 4.66 -5.81
CA GLY A 212 8.67 5.40 -6.45
C GLY A 212 10.10 5.02 -6.03
N GLY A 213 10.27 4.08 -5.10
CA GLY A 213 11.56 3.71 -4.53
C GLY A 213 11.90 4.48 -3.25
N SER A 214 12.75 3.90 -2.40
CA SER A 214 13.03 4.43 -1.06
C SER A 214 13.58 5.85 -1.05
N ALA A 215 14.29 6.28 -2.10
CA ALA A 215 14.78 7.65 -2.26
C ALA A 215 13.69 8.73 -2.32
N ASN A 216 12.43 8.35 -2.58
CA ASN A 216 11.28 9.27 -2.56
C ASN A 216 10.63 9.40 -1.18
N ALA A 217 10.94 8.51 -0.25
CA ALA A 217 10.44 8.55 1.11
C ALA A 217 11.37 9.38 2.00
N ASN A 218 10.81 10.05 3.02
CA ASN A 218 11.65 10.70 4.02
C ASN A 218 12.21 9.69 5.02
N ALA A 219 13.30 10.08 5.68
CA ALA A 219 14.02 9.23 6.65
C ALA A 219 13.13 8.72 7.80
N THR A 220 12.11 9.49 8.19
CA THR A 220 11.16 9.05 9.23
C THR A 220 10.35 7.86 8.72
N CYS A 221 9.78 7.94 7.52
CA CYS A 221 9.04 6.84 6.89
C CYS A 221 9.92 5.61 6.71
N THR A 222 11.13 5.76 6.17
CA THR A 222 12.07 4.65 5.94
C THR A 222 12.39 3.93 7.25
N ARG A 223 12.78 4.68 8.29
CA ARG A 223 13.08 4.10 9.60
C ARG A 223 11.85 3.49 10.27
N GLY A 224 10.68 4.10 10.12
CA GLY A 224 9.44 3.60 10.70
C GLY A 224 8.96 2.29 10.09
N ILE A 225 9.23 2.05 8.80
CA ILE A 225 8.96 0.77 8.12
C ILE A 225 9.88 -0.32 8.67
N VAL A 226 11.18 -0.05 8.80
CA VAL A 226 12.14 -0.99 9.41
C VAL A 226 11.77 -1.31 10.87
N ASN A 227 11.42 -0.28 11.66
CA ASN A 227 11.03 -0.46 13.06
C ASN A 227 9.74 -1.28 13.23
N ARG A 228 8.89 -1.33 12.20
CA ARG A 228 7.68 -2.16 12.15
C ARG A 228 7.94 -3.59 11.65
N GLY A 229 9.22 -3.94 11.43
CA GLY A 229 9.64 -5.29 11.04
C GLY A 229 9.55 -5.57 9.55
N TYR A 230 9.37 -4.56 8.70
CA TYR A 230 9.43 -4.73 7.25
C TYR A 230 10.86 -4.76 6.75
N ASN A 231 11.13 -5.64 5.79
CA ASN A 231 12.29 -5.54 4.92
C ASN A 231 11.86 -4.82 3.64
N TYR A 232 12.37 -3.62 3.41
CA TYR A 232 12.11 -2.91 2.16
C TYR A 232 13.13 -3.26 1.08
N VAL A 233 12.67 -3.32 -0.16
CA VAL A 233 13.45 -3.72 -1.34
C VAL A 233 13.22 -2.74 -2.47
N ASP A 234 14.31 -2.20 -3.03
CA ASP A 234 14.28 -1.42 -4.26
C ASP A 234 14.60 -2.33 -5.47
N TRP A 235 15.50 -1.93 -6.35
CA TRP A 235 15.87 -2.67 -7.55
C TRP A 235 17.27 -2.27 -8.03
N ASN A 236 17.89 -3.13 -8.83
CA ASN A 236 19.10 -2.82 -9.59
C ASN A 236 18.92 -2.98 -11.11
N VAL A 237 17.80 -3.56 -11.57
CA VAL A 237 17.46 -3.68 -12.99
C VAL A 237 16.13 -2.98 -13.28
N VAL A 238 16.13 -2.13 -14.32
CA VAL A 238 14.93 -1.45 -14.85
C VAL A 238 14.83 -1.65 -16.36
N CYS A 239 13.61 -1.87 -16.86
CA CYS A 239 13.37 -1.89 -18.31
C CYS A 239 12.95 -0.52 -18.89
N GLY A 240 12.62 0.44 -18.02
CA GLY A 240 12.17 1.78 -18.40
C GLY A 240 10.65 1.94 -18.57
N ASP A 241 9.85 0.92 -18.25
CA ASP A 241 8.39 0.99 -18.38
C ASP A 241 7.70 1.96 -17.39
N GLY A 242 8.35 2.24 -16.26
CA GLY A 242 7.92 3.26 -15.30
C GLY A 242 8.24 4.69 -15.75
N THR A 243 9.18 4.88 -16.70
CA THR A 243 9.60 6.21 -17.17
C THR A 243 9.03 6.58 -18.54
N SER A 244 8.68 5.59 -19.37
CA SER A 244 8.13 5.84 -20.70
C SER A 244 7.08 4.82 -21.13
N ASN A 245 5.98 5.31 -21.69
CA ASN A 245 4.95 4.50 -22.33
C ASN A 245 5.24 4.18 -23.80
N SER A 246 6.29 4.77 -24.39
CA SER A 246 6.56 4.69 -25.84
C SER A 246 7.60 3.64 -26.21
N LEU A 247 8.20 2.94 -25.24
CA LEU A 247 9.19 1.90 -25.52
C LEU A 247 8.55 0.73 -26.26
N SER A 248 9.22 0.27 -27.31
CA SER A 248 8.81 -0.91 -28.08
C SER A 248 9.06 -2.19 -27.29
N VAL A 249 8.39 -3.27 -27.70
CA VAL A 249 8.58 -4.61 -27.12
C VAL A 249 10.05 -5.04 -27.18
N ASP A 250 10.75 -4.77 -28.29
CA ASP A 250 12.16 -5.13 -28.45
C ASP A 250 13.09 -4.27 -27.58
N GLN A 251 12.80 -2.98 -27.41
CA GLN A 251 13.56 -2.11 -26.51
C GLN A 251 13.41 -2.57 -25.06
N LEU A 252 12.17 -2.85 -24.62
CA LEU A 252 11.90 -3.36 -23.28
C LEU A 252 12.59 -4.71 -23.03
N THR A 253 12.49 -5.63 -24.00
CA THR A 253 13.17 -6.94 -23.94
C THR A 253 14.69 -6.77 -23.80
N LYS A 254 15.29 -5.91 -24.63
CA LYS A 254 16.72 -5.63 -24.59
C LYS A 254 17.14 -5.05 -23.24
N ASN A 255 16.39 -4.08 -22.72
CA ASN A 255 16.70 -3.45 -21.44
C ASN A 255 16.63 -4.46 -20.27
N PHE A 256 15.65 -5.37 -20.26
CA PHE A 256 15.61 -6.44 -19.26
C PHE A 256 16.84 -7.34 -19.34
N ILE A 257 17.17 -7.83 -20.54
CA ILE A 257 18.29 -8.78 -20.74
C ILE A 257 19.62 -8.12 -20.38
N ASP A 258 19.89 -6.92 -20.93
CA ASP A 258 21.14 -6.19 -20.66
C ASP A 258 21.30 -5.85 -19.18
N GLY A 259 20.21 -5.41 -18.53
CA GLY A 259 20.22 -5.11 -17.11
C GLY A 259 20.53 -6.36 -16.28
N VAL A 260 19.89 -7.50 -16.60
CA VAL A 260 20.18 -8.77 -15.92
C VAL A 260 21.62 -9.24 -16.16
N HIS A 261 22.15 -9.09 -17.37
CA HIS A 261 23.54 -9.43 -17.69
C HIS A 261 24.56 -8.59 -16.92
N GLY A 262 24.18 -7.39 -16.47
CA GLY A 262 25.01 -6.52 -15.64
C GLY A 262 25.17 -6.97 -14.19
N HIS A 263 24.42 -7.97 -13.72
CA HIS A 263 24.41 -8.39 -12.33
C HIS A 263 24.34 -9.92 -12.16
N ASN A 264 25.17 -10.45 -11.26
CA ASN A 264 25.08 -11.85 -10.85
C ASN A 264 23.76 -12.15 -10.11
N VAL A 265 23.27 -11.16 -9.36
CA VAL A 265 21.97 -11.18 -8.69
C VAL A 265 21.18 -9.94 -9.09
N SER A 266 20.10 -10.17 -9.82
CA SER A 266 19.24 -9.13 -10.36
C SER A 266 17.94 -9.02 -9.56
N THR A 267 17.59 -7.82 -9.14
CA THR A 267 16.27 -7.45 -8.63
C THR A 267 15.60 -6.55 -9.66
N VAL A 268 14.63 -7.10 -10.38
CA VAL A 268 14.00 -6.47 -11.55
C VAL A 268 12.71 -5.78 -11.15
N LEU A 269 12.60 -4.48 -11.46
CA LEU A 269 11.35 -3.71 -11.38
C LEU A 269 10.56 -3.80 -12.70
N CYS A 270 9.25 -4.03 -12.60
CA CYS A 270 8.36 -4.17 -13.75
C CYS A 270 6.92 -3.75 -13.40
N HIS A 271 6.23 -3.10 -14.33
CA HIS A 271 4.84 -2.62 -14.19
C HIS A 271 3.94 -3.22 -15.29
N ALA A 272 4.22 -4.45 -15.73
CA ALA A 272 3.54 -5.09 -16.86
C ALA A 272 2.00 -5.10 -16.70
N GLU A 273 1.49 -5.14 -15.47
CA GLU A 273 0.05 -5.07 -15.20
C GLU A 273 -0.64 -3.83 -15.78
N GLN A 274 0.10 -2.74 -15.97
CA GLN A 274 -0.39 -1.47 -16.53
C GLN A 274 0.11 -1.21 -17.97
N LYS A 275 0.98 -2.06 -18.52
CA LYS A 275 1.74 -1.79 -19.76
C LYS A 275 1.71 -2.98 -20.72
N GLU A 276 0.94 -2.87 -21.80
CA GLU A 276 0.78 -3.94 -22.79
C GLU A 276 2.11 -4.34 -23.46
N ASN A 277 2.92 -3.36 -23.90
CA ASN A 277 4.23 -3.65 -24.51
C ASN A 277 5.17 -4.35 -23.53
N THR A 278 5.13 -4.00 -22.24
CA THR A 278 5.93 -4.70 -21.23
C THR A 278 5.47 -6.13 -21.07
N ARG A 279 4.16 -6.40 -20.98
CA ARG A 279 3.63 -7.78 -20.94
C ARG A 279 4.10 -8.60 -22.14
N LYS A 280 4.05 -8.02 -23.35
CA LYS A 280 4.51 -8.67 -24.58
C LYS A 280 6.02 -8.97 -24.57
N ALA A 281 6.83 -8.13 -23.91
CA ALA A 281 8.28 -8.32 -23.81
C ALA A 281 8.68 -9.48 -22.88
N LEU A 282 7.82 -9.87 -21.93
CA LEU A 282 8.13 -10.89 -20.92
C LEU A 282 8.41 -12.26 -21.54
N ASP A 283 7.66 -12.69 -22.56
CA ASP A 283 7.83 -14.02 -23.19
C ASP A 283 9.25 -14.20 -23.75
N LYS A 284 9.74 -13.20 -24.51
CA LYS A 284 11.10 -13.20 -25.08
C LYS A 284 12.17 -13.05 -23.99
N THR A 285 11.90 -12.24 -22.96
CA THR A 285 12.80 -12.03 -21.82
C THR A 285 13.01 -13.33 -21.03
N PHE A 286 11.93 -13.96 -20.55
CA PHE A 286 12.00 -15.20 -19.77
C PHE A 286 12.62 -16.34 -20.57
N LYS A 287 12.22 -16.51 -21.84
CA LYS A 287 12.80 -17.54 -22.70
C LYS A 287 14.31 -17.38 -22.87
N THR A 288 14.81 -16.15 -22.99
CA THR A 288 16.24 -15.88 -23.17
C THR A 288 17.01 -16.15 -21.89
N LEU A 289 16.58 -15.57 -20.76
CA LEU A 289 17.28 -15.71 -19.49
C LEU A 289 17.29 -17.16 -18.98
N LEU A 290 16.19 -17.90 -19.13
CA LEU A 290 16.17 -19.33 -18.78
C LEU A 290 17.14 -20.15 -19.65
N LYS A 291 17.20 -19.87 -20.97
CA LYS A 291 18.15 -20.53 -21.88
C LYS A 291 19.61 -20.26 -21.50
N GLU A 292 19.90 -19.11 -20.92
CA GLU A 292 21.23 -18.70 -20.46
C GLU A 292 21.59 -19.21 -19.05
N GLY A 293 20.68 -19.96 -18.41
CA GLY A 293 20.89 -20.59 -17.12
C GLY A 293 20.56 -19.72 -15.91
N TYR A 294 19.81 -18.61 -16.09
CA TYR A 294 19.35 -17.83 -14.94
C TYR A 294 18.26 -18.57 -14.17
N THR A 295 18.37 -18.54 -12.85
CA THR A 295 17.36 -19.07 -11.92
C THR A 295 16.46 -17.93 -11.44
N PHE A 296 15.14 -18.13 -11.53
CA PHE A 296 14.17 -17.18 -11.02
C PHE A 296 13.68 -17.59 -9.64
N LEU A 297 13.80 -16.70 -8.67
CA LEU A 297 13.38 -16.93 -7.29
C LEU A 297 12.38 -15.84 -6.85
N PRO A 298 11.37 -16.20 -6.02
CA PRO A 298 10.60 -15.19 -5.32
C PRO A 298 11.47 -14.61 -4.18
N MET A 299 11.13 -13.42 -3.70
CA MET A 299 11.84 -12.79 -2.57
C MET A 299 11.29 -13.33 -1.25
N GLU A 300 12.15 -13.45 -0.25
CA GLU A 300 11.77 -13.68 1.15
C GLU A 300 12.32 -12.55 2.04
N TYR A 301 11.64 -12.29 3.15
CA TYR A 301 11.90 -11.14 4.02
C TYR A 301 13.29 -11.12 4.68
N ASP A 302 13.97 -12.26 4.77
CA ASP A 302 15.30 -12.43 5.35
C ASP A 302 16.43 -12.32 4.32
N MET A 303 16.11 -11.96 3.07
CA MET A 303 17.12 -11.70 2.03
C MET A 303 17.65 -10.27 2.11
N GLU A 304 18.97 -10.13 2.00
CA GLU A 304 19.62 -8.84 1.80
C GLU A 304 19.55 -8.48 0.31
N LEU A 305 18.59 -7.64 -0.05
CA LEU A 305 18.33 -7.19 -1.43
C LEU A 305 18.62 -5.69 -1.58
N PRO A 306 18.79 -5.18 -2.81
CA PRO A 306 19.18 -3.80 -3.06
C PRO A 306 18.26 -2.78 -2.39
N ARG A 307 18.88 -1.73 -1.84
CA ARG A 307 18.23 -0.54 -1.29
C ARG A 307 18.96 0.70 -1.81
N GLN A 308 18.22 1.72 -2.20
CA GLN A 308 18.78 3.02 -2.64
C GLN A 308 19.22 3.89 -1.45
N LEU A 309 18.64 3.66 -0.26
CA LEU A 309 18.95 4.29 1.01
C LEU A 309 19.36 3.26 2.07
#